data_AF-A0A359DCI7-F1
#
_entry.id   AF-A0A359DCI7-F1
#
_cell.length_a   1.000
_cell.length_b   1.000
_cell.length_c   1.000
_cell.angle_alpha   90.00
_cell.angle_beta   90.00
_cell.angle_gamma   90.00
#
_symmetry.space_group_name_H-M   'P 1'
#
loop_
_entity.id
_entity.type
_entity.pdbx_description
1 polymer ?
#
loop_
_entity_poly.entity_id
_entity_poly.type
_entity_poly.pdbx_seq_one_letter_code
_entity_poly.pdbx_strand_id
1 'polypeptide(L)'
;EYMAEGTTSPLMMIRRGAWKFIYSEQDPLLLFDLHHDPQERENLAASADHQTMLSAFVDEARARWNIPAIHQATLASQRRRRFVAEALSQGTLKSWDHQPLVDASQQYMRNHIDLDDLERRARYPQP
;
A
#
# COMPACT_ATOMS: atom_id res chain seq x y z
N GLU A 1 -6.87 -3.47 1.03
CA GLU A 1 -6.99 -4.31 -0.18
C GLU A 1 -5.59 -4.70 -0.60
N TYR A 2 -5.39 -5.94 -1.04
CA TYR A 2 -4.09 -6.43 -1.50
C TYR A 2 -4.28 -7.26 -2.77
N MET A 3 -3.58 -6.88 -3.84
CA MET A 3 -3.68 -7.50 -5.18
C MET A 3 -2.31 -7.61 -5.86
N ALA A 4 -1.26 -7.76 -5.05
CA ALA A 4 0.12 -7.80 -5.49
C ALA A 4 0.66 -9.25 -5.46
N GLU A 5 1.98 -9.40 -5.43
CA GLU A 5 2.66 -10.69 -5.40
C GLU A 5 2.23 -11.59 -4.24
N GLY A 6 2.39 -12.91 -4.41
CA GLY A 6 2.01 -13.91 -3.41
C GLY A 6 0.52 -14.21 -3.31
N THR A 7 -0.30 -13.63 -4.20
CA THR A 7 -1.76 -13.86 -4.24
C THR A 7 -2.25 -14.07 -5.67
N THR A 8 -3.26 -14.94 -5.84
CA THR A 8 -3.91 -15.19 -7.14
C THR A 8 -5.29 -14.54 -7.25
N SER A 9 -5.78 -13.97 -6.15
CA SER A 9 -7.09 -13.32 -6.01
C SER A 9 -6.94 -12.04 -5.16
N PRO A 10 -7.82 -11.03 -5.28
CA PRO A 10 -7.81 -9.89 -4.37
C PRO A 10 -8.09 -10.32 -2.93
N LEU A 11 -7.26 -9.85 -2.00
CA LEU A 11 -7.44 -10.05 -0.56
C LEU A 11 -7.95 -8.78 0.11
N MET A 12 -9.01 -8.91 0.91
CA MET A 12 -9.61 -7.85 1.70
C MET A 12 -9.50 -8.17 3.19
N MET A 13 -9.42 -7.13 4.02
CA MET A 13 -9.39 -7.28 5.46
C MET A 13 -10.32 -6.27 6.11
N ILE A 14 -11.13 -6.74 7.06
CA ILE A 14 -11.95 -5.90 7.93
C ILE A 14 -11.37 -6.01 9.35
N ARG A 15 -11.00 -4.86 9.92
CA ARG A 15 -10.59 -4.74 11.33
C ARG A 15 -11.69 -4.00 12.08
N ARG A 16 -12.28 -4.63 13.10
CA ARG A 16 -13.35 -4.03 13.93
C ARG A 16 -13.26 -4.49 15.38
N GLY A 17 -13.03 -3.56 16.29
CA GLY A 17 -12.97 -3.86 17.73
C GLY A 17 -11.87 -4.87 18.04
N ALA A 18 -12.22 -6.03 18.60
CA ALA A 18 -11.29 -7.14 18.83
C ALA A 18 -11.04 -7.98 17.57
N TRP A 19 -11.89 -7.89 16.56
CA TRP A 19 -11.92 -8.83 15.43
C TRP A 19 -11.11 -8.40 14.22
N LYS A 20 -10.44 -9.37 13.59
CA LYS A 20 -9.81 -9.25 12.28
C LYS A 20 -10.37 -10.35 11.38
N PHE A 21 -10.94 -9.95 10.24
CA PHE A 21 -11.48 -10.85 9.23
C PHE A 21 -10.73 -10.65 7.92
N ILE A 22 -10.33 -11.75 7.27
CA ILE A 22 -9.64 -11.75 5.97
C ILE A 22 -10.48 -12.53 4.97
N TYR A 23 -10.69 -11.94 3.80
CA TYR A 23 -11.55 -12.45 2.74
C TYR A 23 -10.85 -12.46 1.39
N SER A 24 -11.01 -13.56 0.67
CA SER A 24 -10.66 -13.77 -0.74
C SER A 24 -11.64 -14.79 -1.30
N GLU A 25 -11.98 -14.70 -2.59
CA GLU A 25 -12.89 -15.67 -3.23
C GLU A 25 -12.22 -17.03 -3.45
N GLN A 26 -10.88 -17.10 -3.43
CA GLN A 26 -10.12 -18.33 -3.69
C GLN A 26 -9.52 -18.96 -2.44
N ASP A 27 -9.42 -18.20 -1.34
CA ASP A 27 -8.73 -18.65 -0.13
C ASP A 27 -9.74 -18.90 1.00
N PRO A 28 -9.41 -19.77 1.98
CA PRO A 28 -10.24 -19.94 3.16
C PRO A 28 -10.48 -18.62 3.90
N LEU A 29 -11.67 -18.49 4.49
CA LEU A 29 -11.97 -17.39 5.39
C LEU A 29 -11.09 -17.46 6.64
N LEU A 30 -10.57 -16.31 7.07
CA LEU A 30 -9.82 -16.22 8.32
C LEU A 30 -10.52 -15.22 9.25
N LEU A 31 -10.76 -15.63 10.49
CA LEU A 31 -11.34 -14.79 11.54
C LEU A 31 -10.53 -14.96 12.82
N PHE A 32 -10.08 -13.85 13.40
CA PHE A 32 -9.27 -13.83 14.62
C PHE A 32 -9.82 -12.85 15.64
N ASP A 33 -9.78 -13.23 16.92
CA ASP A 33 -9.96 -12.33 18.06
C ASP A 33 -8.59 -11.85 18.53
N LEU A 34 -8.22 -10.62 18.17
CA LEU A 34 -6.90 -10.06 18.52
C LEU A 34 -6.78 -9.67 20.00
N HIS A 35 -7.87 -9.63 20.75
CA HIS A 35 -7.80 -9.34 22.18
C HIS A 35 -7.31 -10.57 22.95
N HIS A 36 -7.86 -11.74 22.62
CA HIS A 36 -7.50 -13.00 23.28
C HIS A 36 -6.39 -13.77 22.55
N ASP A 37 -6.26 -13.57 21.24
CA ASP A 37 -5.22 -14.17 20.38
C ASP A 37 -4.51 -13.10 19.53
N PRO A 38 -3.64 -12.27 20.15
CA PRO A 38 -2.91 -11.22 19.43
C PRO A 38 -1.91 -11.76 18.41
N GLN A 39 -1.63 -13.07 18.41
CA GLN A 39 -0.69 -13.72 17.49
C GLN A 39 -1.39 -14.47 16.35
N GLU A 40 -2.73 -14.41 16.27
CA GLU A 40 -3.52 -14.98 15.17
C GLU A 40 -3.23 -16.49 14.96
N ARG A 41 -3.08 -17.21 16.07
CA ARG A 41 -2.77 -18.65 16.11
C ARG A 41 -3.99 -19.52 15.91
N GLU A 42 -5.18 -19.04 16.29
CA GLU A 42 -6.43 -19.77 16.19
C GLU A 42 -7.38 -19.12 15.19
N ASN A 43 -7.58 -19.77 14.04
CA ASN A 43 -8.59 -19.34 13.07
C ASN A 43 -9.99 -19.76 13.52
N LEU A 44 -10.81 -18.78 13.89
CA LEU A 44 -12.18 -18.95 14.37
C LEU A 44 -13.21 -19.10 13.25
N ALA A 45 -12.81 -19.06 11.97
CA ALA A 45 -13.75 -19.17 10.85
C ALA A 45 -14.50 -20.52 10.80
N ALA A 46 -13.93 -21.58 11.37
CA ALA A 46 -14.58 -22.89 11.49
C ALA A 46 -15.34 -23.08 12.82
N SER A 47 -15.26 -22.13 13.75
CA SER A 47 -15.90 -22.23 15.06
C SER A 47 -17.42 -22.07 14.93
N ALA A 48 -18.18 -23.01 15.49
CA ALA A 48 -19.65 -22.96 15.50
C ALA A 48 -20.17 -21.71 16.24
N ASP A 49 -19.50 -21.31 17.32
CA ASP A 49 -19.91 -20.18 18.17
C ASP A 49 -19.77 -18.82 17.45
N HIS A 50 -18.94 -18.75 16.40
CA HIS A 50 -18.61 -17.51 15.70
C HIS A 50 -19.30 -17.38 14.32
N GLN A 51 -20.14 -18.34 13.92
CA GLN A 51 -20.73 -18.39 12.58
C GLN A 51 -21.59 -17.16 12.24
N THR A 52 -22.38 -16.66 13.19
CA THR A 52 -23.20 -15.46 12.97
C THR A 52 -22.35 -14.23 12.69
N MET A 53 -21.24 -14.07 13.42
CA MET A 53 -20.31 -12.96 13.22
C MET A 53 -19.56 -13.10 11.90
N LEU A 54 -19.11 -14.31 11.58
CA LEU A 54 -18.46 -14.61 10.31
C LEU A 54 -19.37 -14.26 9.12
N SER A 55 -20.64 -14.69 9.16
CA SER A 55 -21.61 -14.37 8.11
C SER A 55 -21.80 -12.86 7.94
N ALA A 56 -21.91 -12.11 9.05
CA ALA A 56 -22.04 -10.66 8.98
C ALA A 56 -20.84 -9.98 8.32
N PHE A 57 -19.62 -10.46 8.59
CA PHE A 57 -18.41 -9.96 7.93
C PHE A 57 -18.34 -10.35 6.44
N VAL A 58 -18.79 -11.55 6.07
CA VAL A 58 -18.87 -11.98 4.67
C VAL A 58 -19.86 -11.12 3.89
N ASP A 59 -21.04 -10.87 4.46
CA ASP A 59 -22.07 -10.04 3.83
C ASP A 59 -21.59 -8.60 3.65
N GLU A 60 -20.94 -8.04 4.68
CA GLU A 60 -20.31 -6.73 4.59
C GLU A 60 -19.23 -6.68 3.51
N ALA A 61 -18.34 -7.68 3.47
CA ALA A 61 -17.27 -7.73 2.50
C ALA A 61 -17.81 -7.77 1.06
N ARG A 62 -18.84 -8.60 0.81
CA ARG A 62 -19.50 -8.69 -0.50
C ARG A 62 -20.25 -7.42 -0.88
N ALA A 63 -20.83 -6.72 0.10
CA ALA A 63 -21.49 -5.44 -0.14
C ALA A 63 -20.50 -4.31 -0.47
N ARG A 64 -19.33 -4.31 0.18
CA ARG A 64 -18.31 -3.27 0.04
C ARG A 64 -17.43 -3.46 -1.19
N TRP A 65 -17.12 -4.71 -1.54
CA TRP A 65 -16.17 -5.03 -2.59
C TRP A 65 -16.75 -5.96 -3.65
N ASN A 66 -16.82 -5.47 -4.88
CA ASN A 66 -17.03 -6.32 -6.04
C ASN A 66 -15.69 -7.00 -6.41
N ILE A 67 -15.36 -8.10 -5.73
CA ILE A 67 -14.10 -8.84 -5.92
C ILE A 67 -13.90 -9.26 -7.38
N PRO A 68 -14.91 -9.79 -8.11
CA PRO A 68 -14.75 -10.10 -9.53
C PRO A 68 -14.34 -8.90 -10.38
N ALA A 69 -14.97 -7.73 -10.18
CA ALA A 69 -14.62 -6.52 -10.92
C ALA A 69 -13.20 -6.03 -10.60
N ILE A 70 -12.82 -6.05 -9.31
CA ILE A 70 -11.47 -5.67 -8.85
C ILE A 70 -10.42 -6.61 -9.45
N HIS A 71 -10.69 -7.92 -9.47
CA HIS A 71 -9.80 -8.90 -10.06
C HIS A 71 -9.57 -8.63 -11.55
N GLN A 72 -10.64 -8.38 -12.32
CA GLN A 72 -10.52 -8.06 -13.75
C GLN A 72 -9.76 -6.76 -13.99
N ALA A 73 -10.02 -5.71 -13.20
CA ALA A 73 -9.29 -4.44 -13.29
C ALA A 73 -7.79 -4.63 -13.00
N THR A 74 -7.46 -5.47 -12.02
CA THR A 74 -6.07 -5.83 -11.67
C THR A 74 -5.39 -6.55 -12.83
N LEU A 75 -6.02 -7.58 -13.42
CA LEU A 75 -5.48 -8.30 -14.57
C LEU A 75 -5.29 -7.37 -15.79
N ALA A 76 -6.23 -6.47 -16.04
CA ALA A 76 -6.13 -5.49 -17.11
C ALA A 76 -4.93 -4.53 -16.89
N SER A 77 -4.74 -4.05 -15.66
CA SER A 77 -3.58 -3.23 -15.27
C SER A 77 -2.26 -3.98 -15.45
N GLN A 78 -2.19 -5.24 -15.01
CA GLN A 78 -1.00 -6.07 -15.17
C GLN A 78 -0.65 -6.28 -16.65
N ARG A 79 -1.61 -6.67 -17.49
CA ARG A 79 -1.40 -6.87 -18.94
C ARG A 79 -0.88 -5.59 -19.61
N ARG A 80 -1.49 -4.45 -19.30
CA ARG A 80 -1.08 -3.15 -19.84
C ARG A 80 0.35 -2.79 -19.45
N ARG A 81 0.70 -2.95 -18.16
CA ARG A 81 2.05 -2.64 -17.67
C ARG A 81 3.11 -3.57 -18.25
N ARG A 82 2.82 -4.87 -18.42
CA ARG A 82 3.76 -5.80 -19.07
C ARG A 82 4.08 -5.38 -20.50
N PHE A 83 3.04 -5.04 -21.28
CA PHE A 83 3.22 -4.55 -22.65
C PHE A 83 4.07 -3.27 -22.71
N VAL A 84 3.74 -2.27 -21.88
CA VAL A 84 4.49 -1.01 -21.84
C VAL A 84 5.92 -1.22 -21.35
N ALA A 85 6.14 -2.04 -20.32
CA ALA A 85 7.47 -2.32 -19.79
C ALA A 85 8.36 -3.04 -20.81
N GLU A 86 7.80 -3.98 -21.58
CA GLU A 86 8.50 -4.65 -22.68
C GLU A 86 8.90 -3.66 -23.79
N ALA A 87 8.03 -2.70 -24.13
CA ALA A 87 8.35 -1.67 -25.11
C ALA A 87 9.43 -0.70 -24.59
N LEU A 88 9.34 -0.26 -23.33
CA LEU A 88 10.27 0.68 -22.71
C LEU A 88 11.67 0.08 -22.43
N SER A 89 11.80 -1.24 -22.43
CA SER A 89 13.10 -1.91 -22.28
C SER A 89 13.89 -2.04 -23.58
N GLN A 90 13.29 -1.68 -24.73
CA GLN A 90 13.97 -1.66 -26.02
C GLN A 90 14.67 -0.33 -26.27
N GLY A 91 15.91 -0.38 -26.76
CA GLY A 91 16.69 0.82 -27.12
C GLY A 91 17.28 1.53 -25.90
N THR A 92 17.12 2.86 -25.83
CA THR A 92 17.68 3.66 -24.74
C THR A 92 16.69 3.78 -23.59
N LEU A 93 17.03 3.21 -22.44
CA LEU A 93 16.22 3.30 -21.23
C LEU A 93 16.16 4.74 -20.71
N LYS A 94 14.94 5.27 -20.54
CA LYS A 94 14.72 6.55 -19.87
C LYS A 94 14.30 6.30 -18.42
N SER A 95 15.18 6.62 -17.48
CA SER A 95 14.88 6.51 -16.05
C SER A 95 13.75 7.47 -15.63
N TRP A 96 12.93 7.01 -14.69
CA TRP A 96 11.89 7.80 -13.99
C TRP A 96 12.32 8.16 -12.56
N ASP A 97 13.55 7.85 -12.18
CA ASP A 97 14.07 8.16 -10.85
C ASP A 97 14.11 9.67 -10.66
N HIS A 98 13.52 10.15 -9.57
CA HIS A 98 13.56 11.57 -9.23
C HIS A 98 15.02 12.02 -9.07
N GLN A 99 15.41 13.01 -9.86
CA GLN A 99 16.70 13.68 -9.72
C GLN A 99 16.48 14.97 -8.94
N PRO A 100 16.84 15.03 -7.64
CA PRO A 100 16.72 16.27 -6.88
C PRO A 100 17.68 17.30 -7.47
N LEU A 101 17.12 18.42 -7.94
CA LEU A 101 17.94 19.54 -8.39
C LEU A 101 18.31 20.37 -7.17
N VAL A 102 19.60 20.36 -6.87
CA VAL A 102 20.21 21.30 -5.94
C VAL A 102 21.13 22.19 -6.75
N ASP A 103 20.73 23.45 -6.94
CA ASP A 103 21.53 24.41 -7.69
C ASP A 103 22.75 24.82 -6.87
N ALA A 104 23.85 24.11 -7.06
CA ALA A 104 25.11 24.38 -6.40
C ALA A 104 25.59 25.81 -6.65
N SER A 105 25.24 26.46 -7.77
CA SER A 105 25.64 27.86 -8.02
C SER A 105 25.02 28.85 -7.02
N GLN A 106 23.94 28.47 -6.33
CA GLN A 106 23.24 29.30 -5.34
C GLN A 106 23.41 28.81 -3.90
N GLN A 107 24.15 27.72 -3.67
CA GLN A 107 24.36 27.19 -2.33
C GLN A 107 25.54 27.84 -1.61
N TYR A 108 25.42 28.02 -0.29
CA TYR A 108 26.48 28.55 0.57
C TYR A 108 26.96 29.93 0.11
N MET A 109 28.21 30.28 0.44
CA MET A 109 28.77 31.56 0.06
C MET A 109 29.07 31.61 -1.44
N ARG A 110 28.57 32.65 -2.10
CA ARG A 110 28.83 32.99 -3.49
C ARG A 110 29.11 34.47 -3.57
N ASN A 111 29.99 34.89 -4.47
CA ASN A 111 30.45 36.29 -4.54
C ASN A 111 29.33 37.30 -4.89
N HIS A 112 28.20 36.81 -5.42
CA HIS A 112 27.01 37.63 -5.69
C HIS A 112 26.00 37.67 -4.52
N ILE A 113 26.33 37.05 -3.39
CA ILE A 113 25.50 37.01 -2.17
C ILE A 113 26.22 37.81 -1.08
N ASP A 114 25.48 38.69 -0.38
CA ASP A 114 26.01 39.39 0.78
C ASP A 114 26.29 38.40 1.93
N LEU A 115 27.49 38.50 2.51
CA LEU A 115 27.99 37.54 3.49
C LEU A 115 27.20 37.60 4.81
N ASP A 116 26.93 38.80 5.30
CA ASP A 116 26.25 39.01 6.59
C ASP A 116 24.80 38.50 6.52
N ASP A 117 24.12 38.75 5.40
CA ASP A 117 22.76 38.27 5.14
C ASP A 117 22.69 36.74 4.95
N LEU A 118 23.70 36.12 4.35
CA LEU A 118 23.78 34.67 4.23
C LEU A 118 23.95 34.01 5.60
N GLU A 119 24.91 34.47 6.40
CA GLU A 119 25.20 33.88 7.71
C GLU A 119 23.99 34.00 8.65
N ARG A 120 23.29 35.14 8.64
CA ARG A 120 22.05 35.32 9.43
C ARG A 120 20.94 34.36 9.03
N ARG A 121 20.74 34.12 7.73
CA ARG A 121 19.70 33.20 7.22
C ARG A 121 20.04 31.73 7.45
N ALA A 122 21.31 31.37 7.37
CA ALA A 122 21.76 29.99 7.54
C ALA A 122 21.88 29.55 9.01
N ARG A 123 21.91 30.50 9.95
CA ARG A 123 22.05 30.22 11.39
C ARG A 123 20.70 30.07 12.09
N TYR A 124 20.54 28.97 12.81
CA TYR A 124 19.38 28.74 13.67
C TYR A 124 19.78 27.99 14.96
N PRO A 125 19.28 28.38 16.16
CA PRO A 125 18.42 29.54 16.41
C PRO A 125 19.16 30.86 16.21
N GLN A 126 18.39 31.93 15.94
CA GLN A 126 18.96 33.27 15.80
C GLN A 126 19.30 33.85 17.18
N PRO A 127 20.47 34.50 17.35
CA PRO A 127 20.82 35.22 18.56
C PRO A 127 20.01 36.50 18.75
#